data_AF-A0A1H9WK38-F1
#
_entry.id   AF-A0A1H9WK38-F1
#
_cell.length_a   1.000
_cell.length_b   1.000
_cell.length_c   1.000
_cell.angle_alpha   90.00
_cell.angle_beta   90.00
_cell.angle_gamma   90.00
#
_symmetry.space_group_name_H-M   'P 1'
#
loop_
_entity.id
_entity.type
_entity.pdbx_description
1 polymer ?
#
loop_
_entity_poly.entity_id
_entity_poly.type
_entity_poly.pdbx_seq_one_letter_code
_entity_poly.pdbx_strand_id
1 'polypeptide(L)'
;MSKFKRIHVIVMDSVGIGEAPDAAAFGDVGSHTLGHIAEKMNGLNMPEMQKLGLGNIDTIQGIDRVETPTAYFGKMQEASVGKDTMTGHWEIMGLNIDTPFKVYPNGFPEKLITALEEKIGRKVIGNKPASGTAILDELGEEHMKSGAIIVYTSADPVLQIAAHEEIIPLEELYHICEVARELTLSEEFLVGRIIARPFKGQPGNFVRTSNRHDYALKPFGRTAMNELQDAGFDVLAIGKIDDIFNGEGITSTERTTDNMDGMDKFIATLDKDFTGISFLNLVDFDASFGHRRDPIGYGKALEAFDARLKEVLPKLTEEDLLIITADHGNDPTMPGTDHTREFVPLILYSPALKEIKELQLCTTFADIGATIADNFGVAKTAFGKSFLSSLI
;
A
#
# COMPACT_ATOMS: atom_id res chain seq x y z
N MET A 1 21.93 21.80 -8.10
CA MET A 1 20.56 21.87 -8.63
C MET A 1 20.09 20.45 -8.81
N SER A 2 18.82 20.16 -8.52
CA SER A 2 18.26 18.82 -8.72
C SER A 2 18.26 18.45 -10.21
N LYS A 3 18.38 17.16 -10.53
CA LYS A 3 18.32 16.69 -11.93
C LYS A 3 16.89 16.84 -12.47
N PHE A 4 15.91 16.47 -11.66
CA PHE A 4 14.49 16.63 -11.93
C PHE A 4 13.88 17.62 -10.92
N LYS A 5 12.98 18.46 -11.39
CA LYS A 5 12.19 19.38 -10.56
C LYS A 5 11.08 18.64 -9.83
N ARG A 6 10.43 17.68 -10.51
CA ARG A 6 9.33 16.89 -9.95
C ARG A 6 9.60 15.40 -10.12
N ILE A 7 9.36 14.62 -9.08
CA ILE A 7 9.34 13.16 -9.17
C ILE A 7 7.94 12.67 -8.84
N HIS A 8 7.37 11.90 -9.75
CA HIS A 8 6.04 11.33 -9.64
C HIS A 8 6.17 9.84 -9.35
N VAL A 9 5.71 9.38 -8.20
CA VAL A 9 5.75 7.97 -7.80
C VAL A 9 4.34 7.42 -7.85
N ILE A 10 4.14 6.35 -8.62
CA ILE A 10 2.90 5.56 -8.65
C ILE A 10 3.22 4.18 -8.11
N VAL A 11 2.58 3.82 -6.99
CA VAL A 11 2.52 2.45 -6.49
C VAL A 11 1.21 1.84 -6.97
N MET A 12 1.32 0.82 -7.82
CA MET A 12 0.25 -0.09 -8.17
C MET A 12 0.18 -1.15 -7.08
N ASP A 13 -0.58 -0.85 -6.02
CA ASP A 13 -0.64 -1.65 -4.78
C ASP A 13 -0.78 -3.14 -5.09
N SER A 14 0.11 -3.98 -4.57
CA SER A 14 0.15 -5.43 -4.77
C SER A 14 0.45 -5.99 -6.18
N VAL A 15 0.83 -5.18 -7.17
CA VAL A 15 1.11 -5.65 -8.54
C VAL A 15 2.51 -6.29 -8.65
N GLY A 16 2.67 -7.47 -8.06
CA GLY A 16 3.91 -8.27 -8.09
C GLY A 16 4.26 -8.84 -9.48
N ILE A 17 5.54 -9.16 -9.68
CA ILE A 17 6.10 -9.71 -10.92
C ILE A 17 6.87 -11.02 -10.70
N GLY A 18 6.32 -11.88 -9.85
CA GLY A 18 6.85 -13.23 -9.59
C GLY A 18 7.54 -13.37 -8.23
N GLU A 19 7.50 -14.59 -7.70
CA GLU A 19 8.02 -14.94 -6.37
C GLU A 19 9.43 -14.39 -6.10
N ALA A 20 9.62 -13.83 -4.90
CA ALA A 20 10.93 -13.39 -4.44
C ALA A 20 11.78 -14.61 -4.00
N PRO A 21 13.11 -14.47 -3.86
CA PRO A 21 13.98 -15.59 -3.48
C PRO A 21 13.66 -16.21 -2.11
N ASP A 22 13.00 -15.46 -1.23
CA ASP A 22 12.60 -15.86 0.11
C ASP A 22 11.11 -16.22 0.23
N ALA A 23 10.36 -16.31 -0.88
CA ALA A 23 8.92 -16.61 -0.88
C ALA A 23 8.54 -17.89 -0.10
N ALA A 24 9.44 -18.89 -0.07
CA ALA A 24 9.24 -20.10 0.71
C ALA A 24 9.08 -19.87 2.22
N ALA A 25 9.73 -18.85 2.79
CA ALA A 25 9.60 -18.49 4.19
C ALA A 25 8.20 -17.92 4.51
N PHE A 26 7.50 -17.41 3.51
CA PHE A 26 6.16 -16.83 3.61
C PHE A 26 5.05 -17.77 3.13
N GLY A 27 5.40 -18.95 2.61
CA GLY A 27 4.45 -19.90 2.04
C GLY A 27 3.97 -19.52 0.64
N ASP A 28 4.69 -18.65 -0.06
CA ASP A 28 4.26 -18.02 -1.31
C ASP A 28 4.94 -18.60 -2.56
N VAL A 29 5.47 -19.82 -2.46
CA VAL A 29 6.16 -20.48 -3.58
C VAL A 29 5.21 -20.65 -4.76
N GLY A 30 5.66 -20.24 -5.94
CA GLY A 30 4.92 -20.26 -7.18
C GLY A 30 4.03 -19.03 -7.41
N SER A 31 4.01 -18.05 -6.51
CA SER A 31 3.27 -16.80 -6.74
C SER A 31 3.81 -16.02 -7.93
N HIS A 32 2.90 -15.50 -8.77
CA HIS A 32 3.23 -14.61 -9.87
C HIS A 32 2.01 -13.76 -10.22
N THR A 33 1.85 -12.61 -9.56
CA THR A 33 0.65 -11.79 -9.66
C THR A 33 0.36 -11.39 -11.11
N LEU A 34 1.26 -10.67 -11.78
CA LEU A 34 1.07 -10.25 -13.18
C LEU A 34 0.95 -11.43 -14.14
N GLY A 35 1.78 -12.46 -13.98
CA GLY A 35 1.82 -13.63 -14.86
C GLY A 35 0.52 -14.43 -14.82
N HIS A 36 0.05 -14.79 -13.63
CA HIS A 36 -1.20 -15.54 -13.48
C HIS A 36 -2.43 -14.72 -13.87
N ILE A 37 -2.45 -13.39 -13.62
CA ILE A 37 -3.53 -12.53 -14.15
C ILE A 37 -3.54 -12.59 -15.67
N ALA A 38 -2.38 -12.44 -16.31
CA ALA A 38 -2.25 -12.46 -17.76
C ALA A 38 -2.71 -13.80 -18.37
N GLU A 39 -2.40 -14.92 -17.73
CA GLU A 39 -2.91 -16.24 -18.10
C GLU A 39 -4.44 -16.33 -18.01
N LYS A 40 -5.04 -15.84 -16.90
CA LYS A 40 -6.49 -15.84 -16.70
C LYS A 40 -7.23 -14.92 -17.66
N MET A 41 -6.58 -13.83 -18.09
CA MET A 41 -7.09 -12.92 -19.11
C MET A 41 -6.90 -13.44 -20.54
N ASN A 42 -6.18 -14.57 -20.72
CA ASN A 42 -5.75 -15.09 -22.02
C ASN A 42 -4.97 -14.04 -22.84
N GLY A 43 -4.11 -13.28 -22.15
CA GLY A 43 -3.39 -12.14 -22.68
C GLY A 43 -3.90 -10.84 -22.07
N LEU A 44 -3.04 -10.16 -21.31
CA LEU A 44 -3.31 -8.85 -20.73
C LEU A 44 -2.99 -7.75 -21.75
N ASN A 45 -3.89 -6.78 -21.94
CA ASN A 45 -3.69 -5.70 -22.91
C ASN A 45 -3.24 -4.40 -22.24
N MET A 46 -1.92 -4.23 -22.06
CA MET A 46 -1.32 -3.02 -21.48
C MET A 46 -0.26 -2.40 -22.42
N PRO A 47 -0.69 -1.83 -23.56
CA PRO A 47 0.22 -1.33 -24.60
C PRO A 47 1.12 -0.18 -24.14
N GLU A 48 0.73 0.66 -23.19
CA GLU A 48 1.62 1.73 -22.71
C GLU A 48 2.71 1.17 -21.79
N MET A 49 2.37 0.31 -20.84
CA MET A 49 3.35 -0.41 -20.01
C MET A 49 4.27 -1.29 -20.85
N GLN A 50 3.76 -1.89 -21.93
CA GLN A 50 4.57 -2.63 -22.90
C GLN A 50 5.64 -1.72 -23.54
N LYS A 51 5.27 -0.54 -24.04
CA LYS A 51 6.22 0.44 -24.60
C LYS A 51 7.21 0.95 -23.57
N LEU A 52 6.82 1.03 -22.30
CA LEU A 52 7.70 1.41 -21.20
C LEU A 52 8.69 0.29 -20.84
N GLY A 53 8.45 -0.95 -21.28
CA GLY A 53 9.37 -2.08 -21.10
C GLY A 53 8.93 -3.10 -20.05
N LEU A 54 7.65 -3.12 -19.63
CA LEU A 54 7.17 -4.10 -18.66
C LEU A 54 7.43 -5.56 -19.11
N GLY A 55 7.14 -5.88 -20.37
CA GLY A 55 7.42 -7.20 -20.95
C GLY A 55 8.91 -7.53 -21.07
N ASN A 56 9.80 -6.53 -20.92
CA ASN A 56 11.25 -6.75 -20.91
C ASN A 56 11.76 -7.25 -19.54
N ILE A 57 11.01 -7.00 -18.46
CA ILE A 57 11.36 -7.42 -17.09
C ILE A 57 11.13 -8.93 -16.91
N ASP A 58 9.97 -9.42 -17.34
CA ASP A 58 9.60 -10.83 -17.29
C ASP A 58 8.61 -11.18 -18.42
N THR A 59 8.44 -12.47 -18.70
CA THR A 59 7.49 -12.95 -19.72
C THR A 59 6.06 -12.89 -19.18
N ILE A 60 5.23 -12.00 -19.74
CA ILE A 60 3.83 -11.81 -19.33
C ILE A 60 2.95 -11.99 -20.56
N GLN A 61 1.97 -12.90 -20.50
CA GLN A 61 1.10 -13.20 -21.66
C GLN A 61 0.36 -11.94 -22.13
N GLY A 62 0.52 -11.57 -23.40
CA GLY A 62 -0.11 -10.37 -23.99
C GLY A 62 0.70 -9.07 -23.86
N ILE A 63 1.81 -9.08 -23.12
CA ILE A 63 2.72 -7.93 -22.98
C ILE A 63 4.09 -8.35 -23.53
N ASP A 64 4.29 -8.16 -24.83
CA ASP A 64 5.51 -8.62 -25.49
C ASP A 64 6.73 -7.73 -25.17
N ARG A 65 7.91 -8.33 -25.18
CA ARG A 65 9.19 -7.58 -25.15
C ARG A 65 9.26 -6.57 -26.29
N VAL A 66 9.77 -5.38 -26.00
CA VAL A 66 10.05 -4.35 -27.01
C VAL A 66 11.56 -4.18 -27.21
N GLU A 67 12.01 -3.99 -28.45
CA GLU A 67 13.44 -3.78 -28.75
C GLU A 67 13.95 -2.42 -28.25
N THR A 68 13.07 -1.41 -28.28
CA THR A 68 13.39 -0.01 -27.93
C THR A 68 12.39 0.50 -26.87
N PRO A 69 12.54 0.07 -25.60
CA PRO A 69 11.70 0.56 -24.52
C PRO A 69 11.90 2.06 -24.33
N THR A 70 10.84 2.75 -23.92
CA THR A 70 10.81 4.20 -23.74
C THR A 70 11.17 4.64 -22.31
N ALA A 71 11.34 3.69 -21.39
CA ALA A 71 11.67 3.92 -19.99
C ALA A 71 12.69 2.89 -19.52
N TYR A 72 13.54 3.27 -18.55
CA TYR A 72 14.37 2.29 -17.86
C TYR A 72 13.44 1.30 -17.14
N PHE A 73 13.81 0.03 -17.14
CA PHE A 73 12.97 -1.03 -16.61
C PHE A 73 13.81 -2.01 -15.79
N GLY A 74 13.21 -2.61 -14.78
CA GLY A 74 13.82 -3.63 -13.94
C GLY A 74 12.83 -4.15 -12.92
N LYS A 75 13.33 -4.80 -11.88
CA LYS A 75 12.52 -5.20 -10.73
C LYS A 75 13.28 -4.97 -9.43
N MET A 76 12.54 -4.92 -8.33
CA MET A 76 13.09 -4.75 -7.00
C MET A 76 12.73 -5.92 -6.12
N GLN A 77 13.63 -6.27 -5.21
CA GLN A 77 13.43 -7.23 -4.14
C GLN A 77 13.20 -6.50 -2.82
N GLU A 78 12.19 -6.91 -2.06
CA GLU A 78 11.95 -6.40 -0.72
C GLU A 78 13.03 -6.92 0.24
N ALA A 79 13.63 -6.03 1.04
CA ALA A 79 14.67 -6.38 2.01
C ALA A 79 14.10 -6.57 3.43
N SER A 80 12.99 -5.92 3.74
CA SER A 80 12.29 -5.99 5.01
C SER A 80 11.66 -7.37 5.21
N VAL A 81 11.39 -7.73 6.47
CA VAL A 81 10.91 -9.07 6.85
C VAL A 81 9.38 -9.23 6.79
N GLY A 82 8.66 -8.16 6.51
CA GLY A 82 7.20 -8.17 6.26
C GLY A 82 6.89 -8.18 4.77
N LYS A 83 5.62 -8.43 4.42
CA LYS A 83 5.06 -8.34 3.05
C LYS A 83 3.76 -7.54 3.02
N ASP A 84 3.53 -6.71 4.04
CA ASP A 84 2.36 -5.86 4.19
C ASP A 84 2.59 -4.47 3.58
N THR A 85 1.51 -3.77 3.26
CA THR A 85 1.54 -2.45 2.61
C THR A 85 2.39 -1.42 3.37
N MET A 86 2.36 -1.42 4.72
CA MET A 86 3.15 -0.45 5.49
C MET A 86 4.63 -0.75 5.35
N THR A 87 5.03 -2.01 5.51
CA THR A 87 6.42 -2.44 5.32
C THR A 87 6.96 -2.06 3.94
N GLY A 88 6.24 -2.43 2.86
CA GLY A 88 6.68 -2.15 1.49
C GLY A 88 6.82 -0.66 1.21
N HIS A 89 5.82 0.15 1.58
CA HIS A 89 5.86 1.60 1.39
C HIS A 89 6.94 2.29 2.23
N TRP A 90 7.11 1.87 3.49
CA TRP A 90 8.15 2.41 4.37
C TRP A 90 9.55 2.07 3.85
N GLU A 91 9.73 0.88 3.29
CA GLU A 91 10.96 0.49 2.61
C GLU A 91 11.19 1.35 1.36
N ILE A 92 10.19 1.54 0.49
CA ILE A 92 10.27 2.43 -0.69
C ILE A 92 10.82 3.80 -0.30
N MET A 93 10.42 4.34 0.85
CA MET A 93 10.86 5.65 1.34
C MET A 93 12.08 5.62 2.27
N GLY A 94 12.86 4.52 2.24
CA GLY A 94 14.22 4.49 2.76
C GLY A 94 14.43 3.79 4.10
N LEU A 95 13.41 3.12 4.63
CA LEU A 95 13.52 2.33 5.85
C LEU A 95 13.87 0.87 5.54
N ASN A 96 14.16 0.10 6.58
CA ASN A 96 14.23 -1.36 6.54
C ASN A 96 13.52 -1.85 7.80
N ILE A 97 12.47 -2.64 7.63
CA ILE A 97 11.63 -3.11 8.73
C ILE A 97 12.06 -4.53 9.08
N ASP A 98 12.64 -4.69 10.26
CA ASP A 98 13.16 -5.95 10.79
C ASP A 98 12.16 -6.70 11.68
N THR A 99 11.01 -6.09 11.94
CA THR A 99 9.92 -6.63 12.76
C THR A 99 8.63 -6.61 11.95
N PRO A 100 8.08 -7.77 11.54
CA PRO A 100 6.91 -7.80 10.67
C PRO A 100 5.63 -7.46 11.45
N PHE A 101 4.69 -6.81 10.77
CA PHE A 101 3.32 -6.72 11.25
C PHE A 101 2.65 -8.09 11.22
N LYS A 102 1.75 -8.35 12.18
CA LYS A 102 1.06 -9.63 12.32
C LYS A 102 -0.36 -9.56 11.78
N VAL A 103 -0.72 -10.59 11.04
CA VAL A 103 -2.09 -10.90 10.63
C VAL A 103 -2.69 -11.99 11.53
N TYR A 104 -4.02 -12.00 11.66
CA TYR A 104 -4.72 -12.83 12.65
C TYR A 104 -5.87 -13.63 12.01
N PRO A 105 -5.58 -14.59 11.11
CA PRO A 105 -6.61 -15.36 10.39
C PRO A 105 -7.52 -16.20 11.30
N ASN A 106 -7.07 -16.50 12.51
CA ASN A 106 -7.83 -17.23 13.53
C ASN A 106 -8.25 -16.35 14.72
N GLY A 107 -8.24 -15.02 14.54
CA GLY A 107 -8.45 -14.05 15.62
C GLY A 107 -7.18 -13.76 16.42
N PHE A 108 -7.29 -12.77 17.31
CA PHE A 108 -6.23 -12.37 18.21
C PHE A 108 -6.01 -13.40 19.33
N PRO A 109 -4.78 -13.56 19.82
CA PRO A 109 -4.47 -14.46 20.94
C PRO A 109 -5.29 -14.11 22.18
N GLU A 110 -5.72 -15.13 22.92
CA GLU A 110 -6.47 -14.97 24.18
C GLU A 110 -5.77 -14.02 25.15
N LYS A 111 -4.43 -14.07 25.21
CA LYS A 111 -3.62 -13.16 26.04
C LYS A 111 -3.85 -11.67 25.71
N LEU A 112 -3.96 -11.31 24.43
CA LEU A 112 -4.26 -9.93 24.03
C LEU A 112 -5.69 -9.57 24.39
N ILE A 113 -6.64 -10.47 24.12
CA ILE A 113 -8.06 -10.25 24.42
C ILE A 113 -8.27 -10.05 25.92
N THR A 114 -7.74 -10.93 26.76
CA THR A 114 -7.82 -10.83 28.21
C THR A 114 -7.19 -9.54 28.72
N ALA A 115 -6.00 -9.17 28.24
CA ALA A 115 -5.35 -7.92 28.64
C ALA A 115 -6.17 -6.67 28.24
N LEU A 116 -6.82 -6.71 27.08
CA LEU A 116 -7.73 -5.64 26.65
C LEU A 116 -8.96 -5.58 27.55
N GLU A 117 -9.64 -6.70 27.79
CA GLU A 117 -10.81 -6.78 28.68
C GLU A 117 -10.51 -6.25 30.09
N GLU A 118 -9.37 -6.63 30.67
CA GLU A 118 -8.93 -6.21 31.99
C GLU A 118 -8.71 -4.69 32.07
N LYS A 119 -8.12 -4.09 31.03
CA LYS A 119 -7.84 -2.64 31.00
C LYS A 119 -9.09 -1.79 30.76
N ILE A 120 -10.03 -2.27 29.95
CA ILE A 120 -11.24 -1.50 29.58
C ILE A 120 -12.46 -1.81 30.45
N GLY A 121 -12.42 -2.90 31.23
CA GLY A 121 -13.53 -3.32 32.09
C GLY A 121 -14.76 -3.83 31.33
N ARG A 122 -14.60 -4.26 30.07
CA ARG A 122 -15.66 -4.77 29.20
C ARG A 122 -15.24 -6.08 28.56
N LYS A 123 -16.22 -6.94 28.28
CA LYS A 123 -15.98 -8.17 27.52
C LYS A 123 -15.77 -7.90 26.04
N VAL A 124 -15.06 -8.82 25.39
CA VAL A 124 -14.83 -8.84 23.94
C VAL A 124 -15.63 -9.97 23.32
N ILE A 125 -16.35 -9.67 22.24
CA ILE A 125 -17.04 -10.65 21.39
C ILE A 125 -16.54 -10.57 19.94
N GLY A 126 -16.68 -11.66 19.19
CA GLY A 126 -16.26 -11.78 17.79
C GLY A 126 -14.89 -12.44 17.62
N ASN A 127 -13.83 -11.68 17.82
CA ASN A 127 -12.42 -12.07 17.70
C ASN A 127 -12.11 -12.97 16.48
N LYS A 128 -12.49 -12.53 15.28
CA LYS A 128 -12.28 -13.28 14.03
C LYS A 128 -12.16 -12.36 12.82
N PRO A 129 -11.62 -12.83 11.68
CA PRO A 129 -11.73 -12.10 10.43
C PRO A 129 -13.20 -11.98 9.99
N ALA A 130 -13.65 -10.77 9.67
CA ALA A 130 -15.01 -10.55 9.20
C ALA A 130 -15.14 -9.23 8.40
N SER A 131 -16.14 -9.17 7.51
CA SER A 131 -16.55 -7.89 6.96
C SER A 131 -17.27 -7.08 8.04
N GLY A 132 -17.12 -5.75 7.99
CA GLY A 132 -17.75 -4.85 8.96
C GLY A 132 -19.28 -4.90 8.94
N THR A 133 -19.91 -5.32 7.83
CA THR A 133 -21.36 -5.52 7.78
C THR A 133 -21.74 -6.84 8.44
N ALA A 134 -21.09 -7.94 8.06
CA ALA A 134 -21.41 -9.27 8.58
C ALA A 134 -21.23 -9.37 10.10
N ILE A 135 -20.18 -8.75 10.65
CA ILE A 135 -19.91 -8.80 12.09
C ILE A 135 -20.95 -8.02 12.90
N LEU A 136 -21.54 -6.96 12.33
CA LEU A 136 -22.60 -6.19 12.97
C LEU A 136 -23.95 -6.91 12.89
N ASP A 137 -24.24 -7.54 11.76
CA ASP A 137 -25.45 -8.37 11.61
C ASP A 137 -25.41 -9.57 12.59
N GLU A 138 -24.23 -10.14 12.82
CA GLU A 138 -24.04 -11.27 13.74
C GLU A 138 -24.06 -10.85 15.21
N LEU A 139 -23.32 -9.81 15.59
CA LEU A 139 -23.01 -9.51 17.00
C LEU A 139 -23.55 -8.18 17.51
N GLY A 140 -24.15 -7.36 16.65
CA GLY A 140 -24.64 -6.03 17.02
C GLY A 140 -25.72 -6.06 18.11
N GLU A 141 -26.65 -7.02 18.04
CA GLU A 141 -27.69 -7.18 19.07
C GLU A 141 -27.10 -7.63 20.43
N GLU A 142 -26.14 -8.55 20.41
CA GLU A 142 -25.46 -9.01 21.63
C GLU A 142 -24.64 -7.88 22.28
N HIS A 143 -23.91 -7.11 21.47
CA HIS A 143 -23.22 -5.89 21.91
C HIS A 143 -24.19 -4.93 22.61
N MET A 144 -25.34 -4.64 22.00
CA MET A 144 -26.30 -3.71 22.58
C MET A 144 -26.90 -4.18 23.91
N LYS A 145 -27.06 -5.49 24.10
CA LYS A 145 -27.60 -6.07 25.34
C LYS A 145 -26.56 -6.14 26.47
N SER A 146 -25.30 -6.43 26.14
CA SER A 146 -24.25 -6.74 27.11
C SER A 146 -23.31 -5.56 27.40
N GLY A 147 -23.14 -4.65 26.45
CA GLY A 147 -22.10 -3.63 26.48
C GLY A 147 -20.68 -4.17 26.20
N ALA A 148 -20.54 -5.42 25.75
CA ALA A 148 -19.27 -6.01 25.32
C ALA A 148 -18.82 -5.42 23.98
N ILE A 149 -17.55 -5.07 23.80
CA ILE A 149 -17.05 -4.54 22.52
C ILE A 149 -16.94 -5.66 21.47
N ILE A 150 -17.20 -5.32 20.20
CA ILE A 150 -17.00 -6.24 19.08
C ILE A 150 -15.58 -6.03 18.56
N VAL A 151 -14.70 -7.02 18.73
CA VAL A 151 -13.34 -6.99 18.16
C VAL A 151 -13.30 -7.91 16.95
N TYR A 152 -12.75 -7.43 15.84
CA TYR A 152 -12.57 -8.24 14.63
C TYR A 152 -11.36 -7.75 13.82
N THR A 153 -10.97 -8.52 12.82
CA THR A 153 -9.82 -8.22 11.94
C THR A 153 -10.17 -8.45 10.46
N SER A 154 -9.21 -8.23 9.57
CA SER A 154 -9.30 -8.50 8.13
C SER A 154 -8.11 -9.36 7.68
N ALA A 155 -7.83 -9.42 6.37
CA ALA A 155 -6.59 -9.99 5.86
C ALA A 155 -5.38 -9.12 6.26
N ASP A 156 -5.55 -7.79 6.27
CA ASP A 156 -4.55 -6.83 6.74
C ASP A 156 -4.22 -6.93 8.24
N PRO A 157 -3.01 -6.46 8.67
CA PRO A 157 -2.61 -6.40 10.07
C PRO A 157 -3.34 -5.26 10.82
N VAL A 158 -4.64 -5.43 11.05
CA VAL A 158 -5.50 -4.43 11.70
C VAL A 158 -6.34 -5.04 12.82
N LEU A 159 -6.59 -4.25 13.87
CA LEU A 159 -7.57 -4.57 14.92
C LEU A 159 -8.70 -3.55 14.86
N GLN A 160 -9.91 -4.03 14.62
CA GLN A 160 -11.09 -3.18 14.49
C GLN A 160 -12.00 -3.38 15.70
N ILE A 161 -12.48 -2.27 16.27
CA ILE A 161 -13.35 -2.26 17.45
C ILE A 161 -14.66 -1.58 17.08
N ALA A 162 -15.74 -2.35 17.02
CA ALA A 162 -17.08 -1.84 16.76
C ALA A 162 -17.91 -1.71 18.05
N ALA A 163 -18.63 -0.60 18.15
CA ALA A 163 -19.56 -0.34 19.24
C ALA A 163 -20.70 0.57 18.79
N HIS A 164 -21.89 0.33 19.32
CA HIS A 164 -23.10 1.12 19.07
C HIS A 164 -22.99 2.43 19.86
N GLU A 165 -23.14 3.58 19.19
CA GLU A 165 -22.87 4.90 19.79
C GLU A 165 -23.76 5.24 21.00
N GLU A 166 -24.95 4.63 21.11
CA GLU A 166 -25.85 4.82 22.26
C GLU A 166 -25.50 3.93 23.46
N ILE A 167 -24.64 2.93 23.27
CA ILE A 167 -24.24 1.96 24.31
C ILE A 167 -22.85 2.29 24.83
N ILE A 168 -21.92 2.62 23.93
CA ILE A 168 -20.58 3.09 24.24
C ILE A 168 -20.40 4.42 23.50
N PRO A 169 -20.36 5.56 24.24
CA PRO A 169 -20.12 6.87 23.65
C PRO A 169 -18.80 6.93 22.87
N LEU A 170 -18.72 7.79 21.86
CA LEU A 170 -17.55 7.89 20.98
C LEU A 170 -16.24 8.14 21.73
N GLU A 171 -16.24 9.02 22.74
CA GLU A 171 -15.04 9.31 23.54
C GLU A 171 -14.53 8.05 24.26
N GLU A 172 -15.44 7.20 24.75
CA GLU A 172 -15.07 5.93 25.37
C GLU A 172 -14.56 4.93 24.33
N LEU A 173 -15.20 4.82 23.16
CA LEU A 173 -14.71 3.97 22.07
C LEU A 173 -13.31 4.37 21.61
N TYR A 174 -13.04 5.67 21.52
CA TYR A 174 -11.71 6.19 21.16
C TYR A 174 -10.67 5.84 22.22
N HIS A 175 -11.00 6.03 23.49
CA HIS A 175 -10.13 5.60 24.59
C HIS A 175 -9.84 4.09 24.56
N ILE A 176 -10.84 3.26 24.28
CA ILE A 176 -10.67 1.81 24.12
C ILE A 176 -9.69 1.49 22.97
N CYS A 177 -9.78 2.22 21.85
CA CYS A 177 -8.86 2.05 20.74
C CYS A 177 -7.43 2.51 21.07
N GLU A 178 -7.25 3.58 21.86
CA GLU A 178 -5.93 4.01 22.38
C GLU A 178 -5.31 2.91 23.25
N VAL A 179 -6.09 2.33 24.18
CA VAL A 179 -5.64 1.21 25.01
C VAL A 179 -5.24 0.00 24.16
N ALA A 180 -6.04 -0.34 23.15
CA ALA A 180 -5.71 -1.41 22.21
C ALA A 180 -4.43 -1.10 21.41
N ARG A 181 -4.21 0.16 21.04
CA ARG A 181 -2.98 0.59 20.36
C ARG A 181 -1.76 0.37 21.26
N GLU A 182 -1.81 0.80 22.52
CA GLU A 182 -0.71 0.60 23.47
C GLU A 182 -0.34 -0.88 23.63
N LEU A 183 -1.34 -1.75 23.81
CA LEU A 183 -1.14 -3.20 23.96
C LEU A 183 -0.48 -3.84 22.74
N THR A 184 -0.84 -3.35 21.55
CA THR A 184 -0.38 -3.88 20.28
C THR A 184 0.91 -3.24 19.78
N LEU A 185 1.59 -2.39 20.56
CA LEU A 185 2.95 -1.94 20.24
C LEU A 185 4.01 -3.01 20.50
N SER A 186 3.68 -4.04 21.27
CA SER A 186 4.59 -5.15 21.51
C SER A 186 4.77 -6.00 20.25
N GLU A 187 5.99 -6.48 20.01
CA GLU A 187 6.29 -7.42 18.91
C GLU A 187 5.41 -8.69 18.95
N GLU A 188 4.94 -9.07 20.15
CA GLU A 188 4.01 -10.18 20.33
C GLU A 188 2.68 -9.94 19.59
N PHE A 189 2.20 -8.69 19.54
CA PHE A 189 0.86 -8.32 19.06
C PHE A 189 0.86 -7.22 17.98
N LEU A 190 2.00 -7.01 17.31
CA LEU A 190 2.20 -5.85 16.45
C LEU A 190 1.22 -5.80 15.28
N VAL A 191 0.23 -4.91 15.36
CA VAL A 191 -0.66 -4.55 14.23
C VAL A 191 -0.31 -3.16 13.70
N GLY A 192 -0.52 -2.96 12.40
CA GLY A 192 -0.27 -1.68 11.74
C GLY A 192 -1.25 -0.60 12.18
N ARG A 193 -2.52 -0.97 12.40
CA ARG A 193 -3.59 -0.01 12.69
C ARG A 193 -4.67 -0.54 13.62
N ILE A 194 -5.11 0.31 14.55
CA ILE A 194 -6.38 0.13 15.28
C ILE A 194 -7.46 0.99 14.63
N ILE A 195 -8.66 0.47 14.44
CA ILE A 195 -9.76 1.20 13.79
C ILE A 195 -11.01 1.21 14.67
N ALA A 196 -11.44 2.39 15.09
CA ALA A 196 -12.74 2.59 15.70
C ALA A 196 -13.84 2.49 14.64
N ARG A 197 -14.83 1.62 14.89
CA ARG A 197 -15.96 1.32 13.98
C ARG A 197 -17.29 1.59 14.67
N PRO A 198 -17.60 2.86 14.98
CA PRO A 198 -18.89 3.20 15.56
C PRO A 198 -20.04 2.88 14.60
N PHE A 199 -21.16 2.44 15.16
CA PHE A 199 -22.37 2.16 14.40
C PHE A 199 -23.64 2.63 15.13
N LYS A 200 -24.74 2.72 14.37
CA LYS A 200 -26.09 3.04 14.85
C LYS A 200 -27.10 2.07 14.26
N GLY A 201 -28.32 2.12 14.77
CA GLY A 201 -29.46 1.41 14.20
C GLY A 201 -30.07 0.44 15.21
N GLN A 202 -30.70 -0.60 14.69
CA GLN A 202 -31.37 -1.62 15.49
C GLN A 202 -31.07 -3.00 14.87
N PRO A 203 -31.27 -4.12 15.60
CA PRO A 203 -31.08 -5.45 15.05
C PRO A 203 -31.78 -5.62 13.69
N GLY A 204 -31.03 -6.09 12.70
CA GLY A 204 -31.47 -6.23 11.30
C GLY A 204 -31.32 -4.97 10.42
N ASN A 205 -30.88 -3.84 10.97
CA ASN A 205 -30.60 -2.61 10.22
C ASN A 205 -29.52 -1.76 10.91
N PHE A 206 -28.32 -2.32 11.07
CA PHE A 206 -27.16 -1.60 11.60
C PHE A 206 -26.41 -0.87 10.49
N VAL A 207 -25.95 0.35 10.79
CA VAL A 207 -25.21 1.20 9.85
C VAL A 207 -23.99 1.78 10.55
N ARG A 208 -22.81 1.56 9.98
CA ARG A 208 -21.56 2.20 10.43
C ARG A 208 -21.63 3.72 10.21
N THR A 209 -21.12 4.49 11.15
CA THR A 209 -21.15 5.95 11.06
C THR A 209 -19.86 6.51 10.45
N SER A 210 -19.88 7.80 10.14
CA SER A 210 -18.70 8.56 9.68
C SER A 210 -17.71 8.88 10.81
N ASN A 211 -18.04 8.57 12.08
CA ASN A 211 -17.21 8.86 13.25
C ASN A 211 -16.04 7.86 13.41
N ARG A 212 -15.68 7.17 12.33
CA ARG A 212 -14.50 6.30 12.26
C ARG A 212 -13.26 7.10 12.65
N HIS A 213 -12.41 6.49 13.47
CA HIS A 213 -11.10 7.02 13.80
C HIS A 213 -10.05 5.91 13.75
N ASP A 214 -8.86 6.23 13.25
CA ASP A 214 -7.80 5.26 12.97
C ASP A 214 -6.54 5.63 13.77
N TYR A 215 -5.92 4.64 14.41
CA TYR A 215 -4.69 4.78 15.17
C TYR A 215 -3.59 3.97 14.48
N ALA A 216 -2.89 4.60 13.54
CA ALA A 216 -1.81 4.01 12.77
C ALA A 216 -0.45 4.18 13.47
N LEU A 217 0.49 3.26 13.22
CA LEU A 217 1.88 3.52 13.56
C LEU A 217 2.48 4.57 12.64
N LYS A 218 3.32 5.41 13.22
CA LYS A 218 4.28 6.19 12.45
C LYS A 218 5.38 5.25 11.93
N PRO A 219 5.98 5.54 10.77
CA PRO A 219 7.21 4.87 10.34
C PRO A 219 8.24 4.78 11.47
N PHE A 220 8.95 3.66 11.58
CA PHE A 220 9.94 3.41 12.66
C PHE A 220 11.24 4.22 12.52
N GLY A 221 11.27 5.18 11.60
CA GLY A 221 12.38 6.07 11.36
C GLY A 221 11.95 7.20 10.44
N ARG A 222 12.84 8.17 10.25
CA ARG A 222 12.62 9.24 9.29
C ARG A 222 12.75 8.71 7.87
N THR A 223 11.80 9.09 7.03
CA THR A 223 11.73 8.67 5.63
C THR A 223 12.27 9.76 4.70
N ALA A 224 12.49 9.44 3.42
CA ALA A 224 12.81 10.44 2.41
C ALA A 224 11.78 11.58 2.34
N MET A 225 10.51 11.31 2.66
CA MET A 225 9.44 12.31 2.71
C MET A 225 9.67 13.33 3.83
N ASN A 226 10.10 12.87 5.02
CA ASN A 226 10.45 13.76 6.12
C ASN A 226 11.61 14.69 5.72
N GLU A 227 12.65 14.14 5.06
CA GLU A 227 13.81 14.94 4.64
C GLU A 227 13.45 15.98 3.55
N LEU A 228 12.53 15.64 2.65
CA LEU A 228 12.00 16.59 1.66
C LEU A 228 11.20 17.72 2.31
N GLN A 229 10.25 17.37 3.19
CA GLN A 229 9.42 18.34 3.89
C GLN A 229 10.27 19.32 4.71
N ASP A 230 11.23 18.82 5.48
CA ASP A 230 12.09 19.65 6.33
C ASP A 230 13.00 20.59 5.51
N ALA A 231 13.34 20.20 4.28
CA ALA A 231 14.06 21.03 3.33
C ALA A 231 13.17 22.01 2.54
N GLY A 232 11.85 22.01 2.78
CA GLY A 232 10.90 22.91 2.14
C GLY A 232 10.45 22.48 0.74
N PHE A 233 10.64 21.21 0.37
CA PHE A 233 10.09 20.65 -0.86
C PHE A 233 8.64 20.19 -0.67
N ASP A 234 7.90 20.18 -1.77
CA ASP A 234 6.52 19.68 -1.78
C ASP A 234 6.48 18.16 -1.73
N VAL A 235 5.60 17.60 -0.88
CA VAL A 235 5.30 16.17 -0.81
C VAL A 235 3.79 16.00 -0.88
N LEU A 236 3.29 15.77 -2.10
CA LEU A 236 1.88 15.66 -2.41
C LEU A 236 1.45 14.18 -2.30
N ALA A 237 0.75 13.82 -1.22
CA ALA A 237 0.24 12.48 -0.99
C ALA A 237 -1.14 12.29 -1.65
N ILE A 238 -1.31 11.23 -2.44
CA ILE A 238 -2.55 10.95 -3.17
C ILE A 238 -3.02 9.53 -2.83
N GLY A 239 -4.30 9.39 -2.47
CA GLY A 239 -4.89 8.13 -2.06
C GLY A 239 -4.53 7.77 -0.62
N LYS A 240 -4.08 6.53 -0.39
CA LYS A 240 -3.79 6.01 0.97
C LYS A 240 -2.42 6.43 1.53
N ILE A 241 -1.60 7.18 0.79
CA ILE A 241 -0.24 7.54 1.22
C ILE A 241 -0.23 8.24 2.59
N ASP A 242 -1.13 9.20 2.82
CA ASP A 242 -1.27 9.89 4.11
C ASP A 242 -1.56 8.94 5.27
N ASP A 243 -2.48 8.01 5.04
CA ASP A 243 -2.84 7.01 6.04
C ASP A 243 -1.66 6.04 6.29
N ILE A 244 -0.91 5.64 5.26
CA ILE A 244 0.23 4.69 5.35
C ILE A 244 1.41 5.28 6.11
N PHE A 245 1.72 6.56 5.89
CA PHE A 245 2.82 7.26 6.56
C PHE A 245 2.37 8.01 7.82
N ASN A 246 1.08 7.96 8.16
CA ASN A 246 0.49 8.67 9.29
C ASN A 246 0.84 10.18 9.30
N GLY A 247 0.76 10.81 8.13
CA GLY A 247 1.07 12.23 7.93
C GLY A 247 2.57 12.61 7.92
N GLU A 248 3.48 11.66 8.17
CA GLU A 248 4.92 11.97 8.28
C GLU A 248 5.52 12.40 6.93
N GLY A 249 6.10 13.61 6.88
CA GLY A 249 6.76 14.13 5.69
C GLY A 249 5.82 14.65 4.61
N ILE A 250 4.52 14.81 4.89
CA ILE A 250 3.51 15.18 3.88
C ILE A 250 3.18 16.67 3.97
N THR A 251 3.22 17.38 2.84
CA THR A 251 2.84 18.80 2.78
C THR A 251 1.40 19.01 2.33
N SER A 252 0.82 18.07 1.57
CA SER A 252 -0.60 18.09 1.21
C SER A 252 -1.12 16.69 0.90
N THR A 253 -2.42 16.49 1.10
CA THR A 253 -3.10 15.21 0.94
C THR A 253 -4.33 15.35 0.05
N GLU A 254 -4.48 14.44 -0.90
CA GLU A 254 -5.66 14.29 -1.76
C GLU A 254 -6.22 12.86 -1.60
N ARG A 255 -7.33 12.69 -0.88
CA ARG A 255 -7.96 11.38 -0.68
C ARG A 255 -8.64 10.89 -1.96
N THR A 256 -8.67 9.59 -2.20
CA THR A 256 -9.28 8.97 -3.40
C THR A 256 -10.39 7.99 -3.05
N THR A 257 -11.32 7.72 -3.98
CA THR A 257 -12.37 6.71 -3.81
C THR A 257 -12.08 5.37 -4.49
N ASP A 258 -11.35 5.41 -5.61
CA ASP A 258 -10.96 4.27 -6.44
C ASP A 258 -9.73 4.62 -7.28
N ASN A 259 -9.23 3.66 -8.07
CA ASN A 259 -8.06 3.84 -8.93
C ASN A 259 -8.26 4.92 -10.01
N MET A 260 -9.47 5.08 -10.55
CA MET A 260 -9.74 6.05 -11.62
C MET A 260 -9.74 7.48 -11.08
N ASP A 261 -10.37 7.71 -9.92
CA ASP A 261 -10.29 8.97 -9.18
C ASP A 261 -8.84 9.26 -8.72
N GLY A 262 -8.08 8.21 -8.36
CA GLY A 262 -6.64 8.32 -8.10
C GLY A 262 -5.86 8.85 -9.30
N MET A 263 -6.11 8.30 -10.49
CA MET A 263 -5.50 8.78 -11.73
C MET A 263 -5.96 10.19 -12.10
N ASP A 264 -7.23 10.56 -11.86
CA ASP A 264 -7.73 11.92 -12.10
C ASP A 264 -6.98 12.94 -11.23
N LYS A 265 -6.85 12.66 -9.93
CA LYS A 265 -6.12 13.51 -8.98
C LYS A 265 -4.64 13.60 -9.31
N PHE A 266 -4.03 12.47 -9.68
CA PHE A 266 -2.65 12.44 -10.13
C PHE A 266 -2.42 13.28 -11.38
N ILE A 267 -3.24 13.13 -12.42
CA ILE A 267 -3.17 13.92 -13.65
C ILE A 267 -3.35 15.42 -13.34
N ALA A 268 -4.23 15.78 -12.39
CA ALA A 268 -4.38 17.17 -11.95
C ALA A 268 -3.13 17.72 -11.25
N THR A 269 -2.31 16.87 -10.60
CA THR A 269 -1.02 17.31 -10.03
C THR A 269 0.02 17.64 -11.09
N LEU A 270 -0.06 17.04 -12.28
CA LEU A 270 0.87 17.33 -13.38
C LEU A 270 0.72 18.77 -13.90
N ASP A 271 -0.46 19.38 -13.71
CA ASP A 271 -0.74 20.78 -14.07
C ASP A 271 -0.35 21.77 -12.96
N LYS A 272 0.09 21.30 -11.79
CA LYS A 272 0.54 22.15 -10.67
C LYS A 272 2.04 22.48 -10.81
N ASP A 273 2.39 23.73 -10.51
CA ASP A 273 3.78 24.16 -10.36
C ASP A 273 4.25 23.87 -8.93
N PHE A 274 5.09 22.86 -8.77
CA PHE A 274 5.66 22.45 -7.48
C PHE A 274 7.08 21.92 -7.67
N THR A 275 7.87 21.86 -6.60
CA THR A 275 9.21 21.25 -6.61
C THR A 275 9.30 20.25 -5.48
N GLY A 276 9.47 18.96 -5.82
CA GLY A 276 9.42 17.87 -4.86
C GLY A 276 8.76 16.64 -5.46
N ILE A 277 7.92 15.92 -4.69
CA ILE A 277 7.29 14.68 -5.13
C ILE A 277 5.77 14.73 -5.13
N SER A 278 5.15 13.98 -6.05
CA SER A 278 3.77 13.52 -5.92
C SER A 278 3.78 12.00 -5.78
N PHE A 279 3.11 11.47 -4.76
CA PHE A 279 3.12 10.06 -4.44
C PHE A 279 1.68 9.53 -4.44
N LEU A 280 1.38 8.67 -5.39
CA LEU A 280 0.07 8.03 -5.58
C LEU A 280 0.14 6.55 -5.17
N ASN A 281 -0.83 6.12 -4.37
CA ASN A 281 -1.17 4.70 -4.21
C ASN A 281 -2.50 4.36 -4.91
N LEU A 282 -2.48 3.37 -5.81
CA LEU A 282 -3.63 2.82 -6.52
C LEU A 282 -4.06 1.50 -5.87
N VAL A 283 -4.94 1.59 -4.87
CA VAL A 283 -5.21 0.51 -3.92
C VAL A 283 -6.25 -0.55 -4.37
N ASP A 284 -7.02 -0.32 -5.43
CA ASP A 284 -8.08 -1.27 -5.79
C ASP A 284 -7.52 -2.63 -6.23
N PHE A 285 -6.32 -2.63 -6.83
CA PHE A 285 -5.57 -3.82 -7.19
C PHE A 285 -5.51 -4.82 -6.03
N ASP A 286 -5.10 -4.34 -4.86
CA ASP A 286 -5.03 -5.13 -3.65
C ASP A 286 -6.41 -5.37 -3.02
N ALA A 287 -7.10 -4.29 -2.62
CA ALA A 287 -8.26 -4.35 -1.74
C ALA A 287 -9.53 -4.88 -2.42
N SER A 288 -9.67 -4.65 -3.73
CA SER A 288 -10.84 -5.03 -4.50
C SER A 288 -10.64 -6.32 -5.29
N PHE A 289 -9.40 -6.71 -5.61
CA PHE A 289 -9.14 -7.85 -6.49
C PHE A 289 -8.18 -8.90 -5.91
N GLY A 290 -6.99 -8.51 -5.44
CA GLY A 290 -5.97 -9.40 -4.89
C GLY A 290 -6.49 -10.23 -3.70
N HIS A 291 -6.88 -9.57 -2.61
CA HIS A 291 -7.43 -10.23 -1.42
C HIS A 291 -8.72 -11.01 -1.69
N ARG A 292 -9.46 -10.64 -2.74
CA ARG A 292 -10.71 -11.31 -3.15
C ARG A 292 -10.48 -12.46 -4.12
N ARG A 293 -9.23 -12.70 -4.53
CA ARG A 293 -8.85 -13.73 -5.50
C ARG A 293 -9.66 -13.63 -6.78
N ASP A 294 -9.82 -12.41 -7.30
CA ASP A 294 -10.53 -12.10 -8.54
C ASP A 294 -9.56 -11.72 -9.66
N PRO A 295 -8.96 -12.70 -10.37
CA PRO A 295 -7.98 -12.42 -11.42
C PRO A 295 -8.56 -11.66 -12.62
N ILE A 296 -9.86 -11.82 -12.90
CA ILE A 296 -10.51 -11.17 -14.04
C ILE A 296 -10.79 -9.69 -13.73
N GLY A 297 -11.27 -9.41 -12.52
CA GLY A 297 -11.41 -8.04 -12.04
C GLY A 297 -10.06 -7.33 -11.99
N TYR A 298 -9.03 -8.00 -11.47
CA TYR A 298 -7.67 -7.47 -11.41
C TYR A 298 -7.14 -7.11 -12.81
N GLY A 299 -7.24 -8.04 -13.77
CA GLY A 299 -6.82 -7.81 -15.16
C GLY A 299 -7.50 -6.60 -15.79
N LYS A 300 -8.81 -6.46 -15.62
CA LYS A 300 -9.56 -5.28 -16.13
C LYS A 300 -9.11 -3.98 -15.49
N ALA A 301 -8.81 -3.98 -14.20
CA ALA A 301 -8.29 -2.80 -13.51
C ALA A 301 -6.91 -2.40 -14.05
N LEU A 302 -6.05 -3.37 -14.36
CA LEU A 302 -4.73 -3.13 -14.95
C LEU A 302 -4.84 -2.52 -16.35
N GLU A 303 -5.73 -3.06 -17.20
CA GLU A 303 -6.00 -2.49 -18.53
C GLU A 303 -6.58 -1.07 -18.44
N ALA A 304 -7.43 -0.79 -17.45
CA ALA A 304 -7.97 0.54 -17.20
C ALA A 304 -6.86 1.53 -16.78
N PHE A 305 -5.95 1.12 -15.89
CA PHE A 305 -4.78 1.91 -15.51
C PHE A 305 -3.88 2.21 -16.72
N ASP A 306 -3.54 1.21 -17.52
CA ASP A 306 -2.71 1.38 -18.72
C ASP A 306 -3.32 2.41 -19.68
N ALA A 307 -4.64 2.36 -19.87
CA ALA A 307 -5.34 3.33 -20.71
C ALA A 307 -5.16 4.79 -20.22
N ARG A 308 -5.08 5.02 -18.90
CA ARG A 308 -4.85 6.35 -18.31
C ARG A 308 -3.42 6.87 -18.52
N LEU A 309 -2.43 6.00 -18.75
CA LEU A 309 -1.06 6.43 -19.02
C LEU A 309 -0.96 7.25 -20.33
N LYS A 310 -1.90 7.09 -21.26
CA LYS A 310 -2.00 7.91 -22.48
C LYS A 310 -2.27 9.38 -22.18
N GLU A 311 -2.87 9.69 -21.04
CA GLU A 311 -3.09 11.07 -20.57
C GLU A 311 -1.89 11.60 -19.76
N VAL A 312 -1.21 10.71 -19.04
CA VAL A 312 -0.06 11.04 -18.18
C VAL A 312 1.19 11.36 -18.99
N LEU A 313 1.62 10.42 -19.85
CA LEU A 313 2.93 10.49 -20.50
C LEU A 313 3.14 11.78 -21.32
N PRO A 314 2.16 12.29 -22.10
CA PRO A 314 2.33 13.53 -22.86
C PRO A 314 2.41 14.81 -22.02
N LYS A 315 2.01 14.76 -20.72
CA LYS A 315 2.08 15.90 -19.81
C LYS A 315 3.42 16.04 -19.09
N LEU A 316 4.24 14.98 -19.11
CA LEU A 316 5.56 15.01 -18.48
C LEU A 316 6.54 15.81 -19.34
N THR A 317 7.41 16.57 -18.68
CA THR A 317 8.44 17.42 -19.27
C THR A 317 9.83 16.85 -19.00
N GLU A 318 10.87 17.43 -19.60
CA GLU A 318 12.26 17.04 -19.32
C GLU A 318 12.68 17.26 -17.85
N GLU A 319 11.93 18.07 -17.09
CA GLU A 319 12.17 18.29 -15.67
C GLU A 319 11.48 17.27 -14.75
N ASP A 320 10.72 16.32 -15.32
CA ASP A 320 9.93 15.35 -14.58
C ASP A 320 10.51 13.94 -14.66
N LEU A 321 10.43 13.19 -13.57
CA LEU A 321 10.68 11.75 -13.53
C LEU A 321 9.42 11.03 -13.04
N LEU A 322 8.92 10.07 -13.82
CA LEU A 322 7.87 9.15 -13.41
C LEU A 322 8.49 7.82 -12.98
N ILE A 323 8.12 7.36 -11.79
CA ILE A 323 8.47 6.06 -11.20
C ILE A 323 7.17 5.28 -11.06
N ILE A 324 7.07 4.12 -11.71
CA ILE A 324 5.95 3.18 -11.53
C ILE A 324 6.49 1.91 -10.90
N THR A 325 5.87 1.48 -9.80
CA THR A 325 6.25 0.27 -9.08
C THR A 325 5.06 -0.35 -8.34
N ALA A 326 5.32 -1.35 -7.50
CA ALA A 326 4.41 -1.90 -6.51
C ALA A 326 5.14 -2.00 -5.16
N ASP A 327 4.43 -2.40 -4.10
CA ASP A 327 4.95 -2.53 -2.74
C ASP A 327 4.98 -3.97 -2.23
N HIS A 328 4.32 -4.91 -2.92
CA HIS A 328 4.38 -6.35 -2.72
C HIS A 328 3.64 -7.06 -3.88
N GLY A 329 3.46 -8.38 -3.80
CA GLY A 329 2.50 -9.13 -4.61
C GLY A 329 1.19 -9.40 -3.86
N ASN A 330 0.11 -9.71 -4.59
CA ASN A 330 -1.11 -10.30 -4.04
C ASN A 330 -1.80 -11.14 -5.11
N ASP A 331 -1.18 -12.28 -5.43
CA ASP A 331 -1.58 -13.13 -6.53
C ASP A 331 -3.03 -13.61 -6.38
N PRO A 332 -3.95 -13.22 -7.28
CA PRO A 332 -5.36 -13.53 -7.15
C PRO A 332 -5.69 -15.01 -7.43
N THR A 333 -4.69 -15.85 -7.72
CA THR A 333 -4.83 -17.29 -7.92
C THR A 333 -4.25 -18.13 -6.79
N MET A 334 -3.51 -17.51 -5.87
CA MET A 334 -2.91 -18.20 -4.73
C MET A 334 -3.95 -18.57 -3.67
N PRO A 335 -3.70 -19.63 -2.87
CA PRO A 335 -4.56 -19.99 -1.74
C PRO A 335 -4.66 -18.86 -0.69
N GLY A 336 -5.67 -18.97 0.17
CA GLY A 336 -5.91 -18.00 1.24
C GLY A 336 -6.29 -16.62 0.69
N THR A 337 -6.03 -15.59 1.48
CA THR A 337 -6.41 -14.19 1.20
C THR A 337 -5.30 -13.21 1.56
N ASP A 338 -4.10 -13.68 1.85
CA ASP A 338 -2.96 -12.85 2.24
C ASP A 338 -2.16 -12.39 1.01
N HIS A 339 -1.28 -11.42 1.18
CA HIS A 339 -0.32 -10.98 0.17
C HIS A 339 0.65 -12.10 -0.22
N THR A 340 1.37 -11.91 -1.32
CA THR A 340 2.42 -12.81 -1.80
C THR A 340 3.77 -12.10 -1.83
N ARG A 341 4.80 -12.79 -1.31
CA ARG A 341 6.18 -12.31 -1.31
C ARG A 341 6.80 -12.40 -2.71
N GLU A 342 6.70 -11.31 -3.45
CA GLU A 342 7.11 -11.21 -4.85
C GLU A 342 8.14 -10.09 -5.07
N PHE A 343 8.89 -10.18 -6.18
CA PHE A 343 9.51 -9.00 -6.74
C PHE A 343 8.42 -8.00 -7.17
N VAL A 344 8.76 -6.72 -7.22
CA VAL A 344 7.90 -5.67 -7.78
C VAL A 344 8.54 -5.08 -9.04
N PRO A 345 7.76 -4.72 -10.06
CA PRO A 345 8.30 -4.07 -11.26
C PRO A 345 8.83 -2.67 -10.94
N LEU A 346 9.83 -2.21 -11.68
CA LEU A 346 10.34 -0.85 -11.60
C LEU A 346 10.46 -0.27 -13.00
N ILE A 347 9.72 0.82 -13.25
CA ILE A 347 9.75 1.57 -14.51
C ILE A 347 10.11 3.02 -14.20
N LEU A 348 11.11 3.58 -14.89
CA LEU A 348 11.54 4.97 -14.75
C LEU A 348 11.48 5.68 -16.10
N TYR A 349 10.55 6.62 -16.22
CA TYR A 349 10.29 7.35 -17.44
C TYR A 349 10.55 8.85 -17.26
N SER A 350 11.21 9.46 -18.24
CA SER A 350 11.26 10.91 -18.39
C SER A 350 11.60 11.24 -19.85
N PRO A 351 11.01 12.30 -20.44
CA PRO A 351 11.40 12.81 -21.75
C PRO A 351 12.90 13.15 -21.87
N ALA A 352 13.55 13.49 -20.74
CA ALA A 352 14.98 13.79 -20.71
C ALA A 352 15.87 12.55 -20.89
N LEU A 353 15.39 11.37 -20.51
CA LEU A 353 16.19 10.15 -20.51
C LEU A 353 16.51 9.68 -21.92
N LYS A 354 17.76 9.28 -22.13
CA LYS A 354 18.29 8.73 -23.37
C LYS A 354 18.97 7.39 -23.08
N GLU A 355 19.24 6.63 -24.15
CA GLU A 355 19.93 5.34 -24.05
C GLU A 355 19.33 4.39 -23.01
N ILE A 356 18.02 4.20 -23.09
CA ILE A 356 17.24 3.36 -22.17
C ILE A 356 17.88 1.97 -22.03
N LYS A 357 18.08 1.55 -20.76
CA LYS A 357 18.71 0.29 -20.39
C LYS A 357 17.90 -0.42 -19.31
N GLU A 358 18.10 -1.73 -19.23
CA GLU A 358 17.67 -2.51 -18.09
C GLU A 358 18.44 -2.06 -16.83
N LEU A 359 17.72 -1.88 -15.73
CA LEU A 359 18.29 -1.61 -14.42
C LEU A 359 18.82 -2.90 -13.81
N GLN A 360 19.93 -2.80 -13.08
CA GLN A 360 20.33 -3.90 -12.22
C GLN A 360 19.25 -4.14 -11.16
N LEU A 361 19.10 -5.39 -10.72
CA LEU A 361 18.19 -5.75 -9.65
C LEU A 361 18.44 -4.87 -8.41
N CYS A 362 17.42 -4.10 -8.01
CA CYS A 362 17.41 -3.40 -6.73
C CYS A 362 17.19 -4.42 -5.63
N THR A 363 18.15 -4.55 -4.70
CA THR A 363 18.06 -5.53 -3.60
C THR A 363 17.28 -5.02 -2.40
N THR A 364 16.68 -3.83 -2.51
CA THR A 364 15.77 -3.21 -1.54
C THR A 364 14.90 -2.19 -2.27
N PHE A 365 13.67 -1.99 -1.82
CA PHE A 365 12.79 -0.93 -2.35
C PHE A 365 13.32 0.47 -1.98
N ALA A 366 14.15 0.56 -0.94
CA ALA A 366 14.75 1.80 -0.46
C ALA A 366 15.64 2.50 -1.50
N ASP A 367 16.02 1.83 -2.59
CA ASP A 367 16.71 2.45 -3.72
C ASP A 367 15.89 3.58 -4.36
N ILE A 368 14.55 3.53 -4.29
CA ILE A 368 13.67 4.62 -4.74
C ILE A 368 13.85 5.84 -3.83
N GLY A 369 13.66 5.69 -2.51
CA GLY A 369 13.83 6.77 -1.54
C GLY A 369 15.22 7.38 -1.57
N ALA A 370 16.26 6.55 -1.72
CA ALA A 370 17.64 6.99 -1.89
C ALA A 370 17.84 7.83 -3.17
N THR A 371 17.21 7.43 -4.28
CA THR A 371 17.25 8.16 -5.56
C THR A 371 16.52 9.50 -5.46
N ILE A 372 15.37 9.54 -4.78
CA ILE A 372 14.62 10.77 -4.52
C ILE A 372 15.44 11.72 -3.67
N ALA A 373 16.01 11.24 -2.56
CA ALA A 373 16.84 12.05 -1.66
C ALA A 373 18.07 12.64 -2.37
N ASP A 374 18.74 11.83 -3.20
CA ASP A 374 19.89 12.25 -4.02
C ASP A 374 19.49 13.33 -5.04
N ASN A 375 18.35 13.17 -5.72
CA ASN A 375 17.86 14.17 -6.68
C ASN A 375 17.67 15.55 -6.05
N PHE A 376 17.03 15.62 -4.88
CA PHE A 376 16.73 16.88 -4.22
C PHE A 376 17.86 17.39 -3.30
N GLY A 377 18.94 16.63 -3.15
CA GLY A 377 20.10 17.00 -2.34
C GLY A 377 19.79 17.11 -0.84
N VAL A 378 18.82 16.32 -0.35
CA VAL A 378 18.46 16.23 1.06
C VAL A 378 19.28 15.16 1.79
N ALA A 379 19.05 14.97 3.08
CA ALA A 379 19.75 13.94 3.84
C ALA A 379 19.49 12.55 3.24
N LYS A 380 20.54 11.71 3.21
CA LYS A 380 20.43 10.34 2.71
C LYS A 380 19.56 9.51 3.64
N THR A 381 18.75 8.64 3.06
CA THR A 381 18.01 7.60 3.77
C THR A 381 18.96 6.61 4.45
N ALA A 382 18.49 5.93 5.49
CA ALA A 382 19.30 4.94 6.22
C ALA A 382 19.63 3.72 5.36
N PHE A 383 18.72 3.36 4.45
CA PHE A 383 18.85 2.24 3.53
C PHE A 383 18.66 2.68 2.07
N GLY A 384 19.07 1.82 1.14
CA GLY A 384 18.98 2.06 -0.29
C GLY A 384 20.24 2.67 -0.92
N LYS A 385 20.35 2.51 -2.24
CA LYS A 385 21.40 3.06 -3.10
C LYS A 385 20.74 3.80 -4.25
N SER A 386 21.06 5.08 -4.39
CA SER A 386 20.59 5.89 -5.52
C SER A 386 21.07 5.31 -6.85
N PHE A 387 20.15 5.19 -7.81
CA PHE A 387 20.46 4.88 -9.21
C PHE A 387 20.42 6.14 -10.09
N LEU A 388 20.28 7.34 -9.52
CA LEU A 388 20.14 8.61 -10.25
C LEU A 388 21.26 8.84 -11.26
N SER A 389 22.51 8.51 -10.90
CA SER A 389 23.69 8.69 -11.76
C SER A 389 23.70 7.77 -12.97
N SER A 390 22.92 6.68 -12.94
CA SER A 390 22.81 5.72 -14.04
C SER A 390 21.73 6.11 -15.05
N LEU A 391 20.84 7.03 -14.66
CA LEU A 391 19.83 7.61 -15.53
C LEU A 391 20.52 8.69 -16.36
N ILE A 392 20.66 8.49 -17.67
CA ILE A 392 21.36 9.42 -18.57
C ILE A 392 20.34 10.33 -19.21
#